data_AF-A0A7G7KSA2-F1
#
_entry.id   AF-A0A7G7KSA2-F1
#
_cell.length_a   1.000
_cell.length_b   1.000
_cell.length_c   1.000
_cell.angle_alpha   90.00
_cell.angle_beta   90.00
_cell.angle_gamma   90.00
#
_symmetry.space_group_name_H-M   'P 1'
#
loop_
_entity.id
_entity.type
_entity.pdbx_description
1 polymer ?
#
loop_
_entity_poly.entity_id
_entity_poly.type
_entity_poly.pdbx_seq_one_letter_code
_entity_poly.pdbx_strand_id
1 'polypeptide(L)'
;MRRTVLFCLVTPLLISAPSARAHGIETSINRLESLNANLVLQSQFSTGEPTTDALVRLIGPDGSQRELGRTDAAGRLSFALPPGSQGAWELQVDGGPGHRDYLEIPVQAGEVQLDQISTGPQRRPLLWLSTFGATAMLLGLQRTRRNR
;
A
#
# COMPACT_ATOMS: atom_id res chain seq x y z
N MET A 1 61.93 8.51 -17.66
CA MET A 1 60.60 8.16 -18.23
C MET A 1 59.52 8.61 -17.26
N ARG A 2 58.75 9.66 -17.59
CA ARG A 2 57.70 10.22 -16.73
C ARG A 2 56.38 9.49 -17.01
N ARG A 3 55.79 8.85 -16.00
CA ARG A 3 54.45 8.24 -16.07
C ARG A 3 53.40 9.32 -15.79
N THR A 4 52.70 9.76 -16.83
CA THR A 4 51.52 10.63 -16.68
C THR A 4 50.35 9.75 -16.24
N VAL A 5 49.88 9.92 -15.01
CA VAL A 5 48.66 9.26 -14.52
C VAL A 5 47.49 10.19 -14.85
N LEU A 6 46.67 9.78 -15.82
CA LEU A 6 45.45 10.47 -16.19
C LEU A 6 44.37 10.12 -15.14
N PHE A 7 44.02 11.07 -14.28
CA PHE A 7 42.88 10.94 -13.37
C PHE A 7 41.59 11.15 -14.18
N CYS A 8 40.89 10.06 -14.53
CA CYS A 8 39.52 10.14 -15.04
C CYS A 8 38.61 10.59 -13.89
N LEU A 9 38.19 11.86 -13.94
CA LEU A 9 37.15 12.41 -13.07
C LEU A 9 35.81 11.79 -13.50
N VAL A 10 35.39 10.71 -12.84
CA VAL A 10 34.05 10.14 -13.04
C VAL A 10 33.06 11.01 -12.26
N THR A 11 32.40 11.94 -12.94
CA THR A 11 31.30 12.72 -12.37
C THR A 11 30.07 11.81 -12.28
N PRO A 12 29.51 11.53 -11.09
CA PRO A 12 28.29 10.73 -11.01
C PRO A 12 27.13 11.55 -11.61
N LEU A 13 26.61 11.08 -12.73
CA LEU A 13 25.40 11.61 -13.35
C LEU A 13 24.22 11.23 -12.47
N LEU A 14 23.73 12.18 -11.66
CA LEU A 14 22.50 12.02 -10.88
C LEU A 14 21.32 12.04 -11.86
N ILE A 15 20.97 10.87 -12.38
CA ILE A 15 19.75 10.67 -13.18
C ILE A 15 18.57 10.84 -12.22
N SER A 16 17.93 12.01 -12.26
CA SER A 16 16.64 12.21 -11.59
C SER A 16 15.61 11.38 -12.35
N ALA A 17 15.22 10.24 -11.78
CA ALA A 17 14.14 9.43 -12.34
C ALA A 17 12.82 10.25 -12.25
N PRO A 18 12.02 10.30 -13.33
CA PRO A 18 10.72 10.95 -13.27
C PRO A 18 9.86 10.28 -12.21
N SER A 19 9.13 11.08 -11.44
CA SER A 19 8.17 10.59 -10.45
C SER A 19 7.09 9.79 -11.17
N ALA A 20 7.11 8.46 -11.06
CA ALA A 20 6.03 7.62 -11.54
C ALA A 20 4.78 7.95 -10.70
N ARG A 21 3.77 8.57 -11.31
CA ARG A 21 2.46 8.73 -10.67
C ARG A 21 1.74 7.40 -10.77
N ALA A 22 1.87 6.57 -9.73
CA ALA A 22 1.02 5.40 -9.57
C ALA A 22 -0.41 5.89 -9.29
N HIS A 23 -1.32 5.68 -10.24
CA HIS A 23 -2.75 5.90 -10.00
C HIS A 23 -3.28 4.68 -9.24
N GLY A 24 -3.48 4.85 -7.94
CA GLY A 24 -4.08 3.82 -7.09
C GLY A 24 -5.60 3.76 -7.26
N ILE A 25 -6.19 2.67 -6.77
CA ILE A 25 -7.61 2.59 -6.46
C ILE A 25 -7.79 3.08 -5.02
N GLU A 26 -8.90 3.76 -4.77
CA GLU A 26 -9.37 4.19 -3.46
C GLU A 26 -10.74 3.53 -3.21
N THR A 27 -10.89 2.86 -2.08
CA THR A 27 -12.12 2.16 -1.70
C THR A 27 -12.67 2.69 -0.37
N SER A 28 -13.98 2.91 -0.32
CA SER A 28 -14.72 3.23 0.91
C SER A 28 -15.88 2.27 1.10
N ILE A 29 -16.28 2.04 2.35
CA ILE A 29 -17.42 1.20 2.70
C ILE A 29 -18.35 1.98 3.62
N ASN A 30 -19.64 1.95 3.31
CA ASN A 30 -20.68 2.57 4.11
C ASN A 30 -21.77 1.54 4.45
N ARG A 31 -22.53 1.78 5.52
CA ARG A 31 -23.73 1.01 5.85
C ARG A 31 -24.93 1.56 5.08
N LEU A 32 -25.77 0.68 4.54
CA LEU A 32 -27.05 1.08 3.97
C LEU A 32 -28.13 0.98 5.05
N GLU A 33 -28.44 2.10 5.71
CA GLU A 33 -29.40 2.17 6.83
C GLU A 33 -30.80 1.61 6.50
N SER A 34 -31.19 1.59 5.22
CA SER A 34 -32.48 1.08 4.77
C SER A 34 -32.55 -0.45 4.65
N LEU A 35 -31.41 -1.15 4.66
CA LEU A 35 -31.33 -2.60 4.50
C LEU A 35 -30.41 -3.15 5.59
N ASN A 36 -30.99 -3.61 6.69
CA ASN A 36 -30.24 -4.17 7.83
C ASN A 36 -29.16 -5.15 7.35
N ALA A 37 -27.92 -4.91 7.79
CA ALA A 37 -26.71 -5.67 7.51
C ALA A 37 -26.11 -5.58 6.09
N ASN A 38 -26.63 -4.74 5.18
CA ASN A 38 -25.99 -4.52 3.89
C ASN A 38 -24.96 -3.38 3.95
N LEU A 39 -23.78 -3.68 3.40
CA LEU A 39 -22.69 -2.74 3.17
C LEU A 39 -22.70 -2.32 1.70
N VAL A 40 -22.33 -1.08 1.45
CA VAL A 40 -22.08 -0.56 0.11
C VAL A 40 -20.60 -0.19 0.01
N LEU A 41 -19.91 -0.88 -0.87
CA LEU A 41 -18.59 -0.53 -1.34
C LEU A 41 -18.71 0.52 -2.44
N GLN A 42 -17.86 1.54 -2.40
CA GLN A 42 -17.61 2.46 -3.50
C GLN A 42 -16.11 2.43 -3.79
N SER A 43 -15.75 2.22 -5.05
CA SER A 43 -14.36 2.20 -5.49
C SER A 43 -14.15 3.07 -6.73
N GLN A 44 -13.03 3.78 -6.74
CA GLN A 44 -12.64 4.67 -7.82
C GLN A 44 -11.12 4.69 -7.96
N PHE A 45 -10.63 5.01 -9.14
CA PHE A 45 -9.24 5.41 -9.31
C PHE A 45 -9.00 6.75 -8.60
N SER A 46 -7.76 7.01 -8.19
CA SER A 46 -7.32 8.32 -7.65
C SER A 46 -7.56 9.51 -8.59
N THR A 47 -7.93 9.26 -9.85
CA THR A 47 -8.39 10.27 -10.83
C THR A 47 -9.88 10.64 -10.66
N GLY A 48 -10.62 9.90 -9.83
CA GLY A 48 -12.08 10.01 -9.64
C GLY A 48 -12.90 9.13 -10.57
N GLU A 49 -12.29 8.43 -11.53
CA GLU A 49 -13.01 7.51 -12.41
C GLU A 49 -13.48 6.27 -11.63
N PRO A 50 -14.76 5.84 -11.75
CA PRO A 50 -15.23 4.64 -11.08
C PRO A 50 -14.47 3.40 -11.55
N THR A 51 -14.06 2.56 -10.62
CA THR A 51 -13.47 1.26 -10.97
C THR A 51 -14.59 0.31 -11.35
N THR A 52 -15.00 0.34 -12.61
CA THR A 52 -16.12 -0.46 -13.16
C THR A 52 -15.68 -1.89 -13.40
N ASP A 53 -16.59 -2.86 -13.18
CA ASP A 53 -16.37 -4.28 -13.41
C ASP A 53 -15.16 -4.84 -12.62
N ALA A 54 -14.83 -4.24 -11.48
CA ALA A 54 -13.75 -4.69 -10.60
C ALA A 54 -14.21 -5.90 -9.79
N LEU A 55 -13.40 -6.95 -9.74
CA LEU A 55 -13.71 -8.16 -8.96
C LEU A 55 -13.48 -7.91 -7.47
N VAL A 56 -14.48 -8.18 -6.65
CA VAL A 56 -14.42 -7.97 -5.20
C VAL A 56 -14.41 -9.32 -4.47
N ARG A 57 -13.47 -9.49 -3.54
CA ARG A 57 -13.34 -10.67 -2.69
C ARG A 57 -13.24 -10.28 -1.21
N LEU A 58 -13.77 -11.13 -0.34
CA LEU A 58 -13.47 -11.15 1.09
C LEU A 58 -12.46 -12.24 1.39
N ILE A 59 -11.54 -11.93 2.29
CA ILE A 59 -10.63 -12.88 2.92
C ILE A 59 -10.88 -12.87 4.42
N GLY A 60 -11.20 -14.05 4.95
CA GLY A 60 -11.41 -14.26 6.37
C GLY A 60 -10.11 -14.26 7.16
N PRO A 61 -10.19 -14.14 8.50
CA PRO A 61 -9.01 -14.19 9.38
C PRO A 61 -8.27 -15.53 9.33
N ASP A 62 -8.91 -16.59 8.84
CA ASP A 62 -8.33 -17.92 8.59
C ASP A 62 -7.71 -18.06 7.18
N GLY A 63 -7.75 -17.00 6.37
CA GLY A 63 -7.31 -16.99 4.98
C GLY A 63 -8.34 -17.53 3.98
N SER A 64 -9.54 -17.92 4.43
CA SER A 64 -10.62 -18.36 3.53
C SER A 64 -11.02 -17.24 2.58
N GLN A 65 -11.25 -17.56 1.31
CA GLN A 65 -11.60 -16.56 0.28
C GLN A 65 -13.03 -16.74 -0.19
N ARG A 66 -13.73 -15.62 -0.39
CA ARG A 66 -15.09 -15.59 -0.96
C ARG A 66 -15.21 -14.46 -1.96
N GLU A 67 -15.64 -14.79 -3.17
CA GLU A 67 -16.05 -13.80 -4.16
C GLU A 67 -17.39 -13.19 -3.79
N LEU A 68 -17.49 -11.86 -3.86
CA LEU A 68 -18.71 -11.10 -3.61
C LEU A 68 -19.41 -10.68 -4.90
N GLY A 69 -18.65 -10.54 -5.99
CA GLY A 69 -19.16 -10.10 -7.28
C GLY A 69 -18.26 -9.02 -7.90
N ARG A 70 -18.86 -8.21 -8.78
CA ARG A 70 -18.16 -7.15 -9.51
C ARG A 70 -18.83 -5.81 -9.29
N THR A 71 -18.05 -4.73 -9.28
CA THR A 71 -18.59 -3.36 -9.18
C THR A 71 -19.41 -3.00 -10.41
N ASP A 72 -20.46 -2.21 -10.20
CA ASP A 72 -21.29 -1.67 -11.27
C ASP A 72 -20.61 -0.50 -12.03
N ALA A 73 -21.33 0.10 -12.98
CA ALA A 73 -20.85 1.24 -13.78
C ALA A 73 -20.59 2.51 -12.95
N ALA A 74 -21.09 2.57 -11.71
CA ALA A 74 -20.79 3.64 -10.77
C ALA A 74 -19.67 3.26 -9.80
N GLY A 75 -19.01 2.10 -9.97
CA GLY A 75 -17.95 1.61 -9.09
C GLY A 75 -18.48 1.08 -7.75
N ARG A 76 -19.75 0.67 -7.68
CA ARG A 76 -20.40 0.24 -6.44
C ARG A 76 -20.65 -1.26 -6.39
N LEU A 77 -20.62 -1.81 -5.18
CA LEU A 77 -21.09 -3.18 -4.91
C LEU A 77 -21.80 -3.21 -3.55
N SER A 78 -23.02 -3.76 -3.51
CA SER A 78 -23.71 -4.05 -2.25
C SER A 78 -23.47 -5.49 -1.85
N PHE A 79 -23.12 -5.74 -0.58
CA PHE A 79 -22.87 -7.08 -0.08
C PHE A 79 -23.20 -7.20 1.42
N ALA A 80 -23.33 -8.43 1.87
CA ALA A 80 -23.45 -8.77 3.29
C ALA A 80 -22.25 -9.61 3.73
N LEU A 81 -21.88 -9.48 5.00
CA LEU A 81 -20.90 -10.39 5.59
C LEU A 81 -21.48 -11.80 5.74
N PRO A 82 -20.64 -12.84 5.68
CA PRO A 82 -21.04 -14.18 6.09
C PRO A 82 -21.64 -14.18 7.51
N PRO A 83 -22.67 -15.00 7.78
CA PRO A 83 -23.22 -15.12 9.13
C PRO A 83 -22.15 -15.54 10.14
N GLY A 84 -22.12 -14.87 11.29
CA GLY A 84 -21.16 -15.18 12.36
C GLY A 84 -19.74 -14.65 12.11
N SER A 85 -19.51 -13.80 11.11
CA SER A 85 -18.21 -13.14 10.89
C SER A 85 -17.72 -12.42 12.15
N GLN A 86 -16.45 -12.63 12.47
CA GLN A 86 -15.71 -11.95 13.55
C GLN A 86 -14.25 -11.75 13.14
N GLY A 87 -13.55 -10.82 13.80
CA GLY A 87 -12.12 -10.58 13.61
C GLY A 87 -11.80 -9.62 12.46
N ALA A 88 -10.53 -9.59 12.05
CA ALA A 88 -10.07 -8.78 10.93
C ALA A 88 -10.31 -9.52 9.61
N TRP A 89 -11.16 -8.96 8.77
CA TRP A 89 -11.36 -9.40 7.40
C TRP A 89 -10.58 -8.49 6.46
N GLU A 90 -10.20 -8.98 5.30
CA GLU A 90 -9.67 -8.15 4.22
C GLU A 90 -10.64 -8.17 3.05
N LEU A 91 -10.91 -7.00 2.50
CA LEU A 91 -11.65 -6.82 1.27
C LEU A 91 -10.67 -6.43 0.16
N GLN A 92 -10.66 -7.21 -0.91
CA GLN A 92 -9.84 -6.95 -2.08
C GLN A 92 -10.71 -6.46 -3.24
N VAL A 93 -10.29 -5.37 -3.86
CA VAL A 93 -10.87 -4.86 -5.12
C VAL A 93 -9.84 -4.99 -6.22
N ASP A 94 -10.11 -5.83 -7.21
CA ASP A 94 -9.23 -6.09 -8.34
C ASP A 94 -9.78 -5.43 -9.61
N GLY A 95 -9.24 -4.26 -9.94
CA GLY A 95 -9.57 -3.48 -11.13
C GLY A 95 -8.76 -3.88 -12.37
N GLY A 96 -8.00 -4.97 -12.33
CA GLY A 96 -7.17 -5.44 -13.43
C GLY A 96 -5.66 -5.25 -13.21
N PRO A 97 -4.82 -5.51 -14.25
CA PRO A 97 -3.37 -5.55 -14.12
C PRO A 97 -2.79 -4.27 -13.50
N GLY A 98 -2.14 -4.40 -12.35
CA GLY A 98 -1.51 -3.28 -11.65
C GLY A 98 -2.46 -2.42 -10.80
N HIS A 99 -3.76 -2.72 -10.76
CA HIS A 99 -4.77 -1.94 -10.06
C HIS A 99 -5.52 -2.81 -9.05
N ARG A 100 -5.01 -2.87 -7.82
CA ARG A 100 -5.67 -3.59 -6.73
C ARG A 100 -5.62 -2.79 -5.44
N ASP A 101 -6.73 -2.81 -4.72
CA ASP A 101 -6.84 -2.24 -3.37
C ASP A 101 -7.14 -3.34 -2.35
N TYR A 102 -6.70 -3.11 -1.12
CA TYR A 102 -6.83 -4.02 0.02
C TYR A 102 -7.28 -3.21 1.22
N LEU A 103 -8.48 -3.51 1.74
CA LEU A 103 -9.06 -2.81 2.86
C LEU A 103 -9.29 -3.77 4.02
N GLU A 104 -8.65 -3.51 5.15
CA GLU A 104 -8.91 -4.24 6.40
C GLU A 104 -10.25 -3.78 6.97
N ILE A 105 -11.12 -4.74 7.30
CA ILE A 105 -12.47 -4.55 7.81
C ILE A 105 -12.57 -5.27 9.16
N PRO A 106 -12.47 -4.55 10.29
CA PRO A 106 -12.70 -5.13 11.60
C PRO A 106 -14.18 -5.48 11.78
N VAL A 107 -14.47 -6.71 12.19
CA VAL A 107 -15.83 -7.21 12.43
C VAL A 107 -15.98 -7.66 13.87
N GLN A 108 -17.00 -7.15 14.55
CA GLN A 108 -17.38 -7.54 15.91
C GLN A 108 -18.86 -7.90 15.95
N ALA A 109 -19.18 -9.06 16.51
CA ALA A 109 -20.55 -9.59 16.58
C ALA A 109 -21.31 -9.57 15.24
N GLY A 110 -20.62 -9.84 14.12
CA GLY A 110 -21.21 -9.81 12.78
C GLY A 110 -21.32 -8.42 12.14
N GLU A 111 -20.90 -7.36 12.85
CA GLU A 111 -20.97 -5.99 12.35
C GLU A 111 -19.59 -5.41 12.04
N VAL A 112 -19.48 -4.78 10.87
CA VAL A 112 -18.31 -3.98 10.50
C VAL A 112 -18.21 -2.75 11.40
N GLN A 113 -17.03 -2.58 11.99
CA GLN A 113 -16.66 -1.42 12.79
C GLN A 113 -16.16 -0.30 11.86
N LEU A 114 -17.07 0.41 11.21
CA LEU A 114 -16.75 1.39 10.16
C LEU A 114 -15.82 2.51 10.66
N ASP A 115 -15.95 2.92 11.92
CA ASP A 115 -15.10 3.95 12.55
C ASP A 115 -13.63 3.53 12.68
N GLN A 116 -13.34 2.23 12.53
CA GLN A 116 -11.98 1.67 12.60
C GLN A 116 -11.35 1.49 11.22
N ILE A 117 -12.08 1.74 10.14
CA ILE A 117 -11.58 1.69 8.77
C ILE A 117 -10.95 3.05 8.45
N SER A 118 -9.61 3.12 8.46
CA SER A 118 -8.89 4.35 8.12
C SER A 118 -8.76 4.52 6.61
N THR A 119 -9.30 5.61 6.06
CA THR A 119 -9.21 6.00 4.63
C THR A 119 -7.86 6.63 4.27
N GLY A 120 -6.75 6.12 4.82
CA GLY A 120 -5.41 6.68 4.62
C GLY A 120 -4.49 5.68 3.94
N PRO A 121 -3.57 6.12 3.05
CA PRO A 121 -2.59 5.22 2.45
C PRO A 121 -1.79 4.55 3.56
N GLN A 122 -1.91 3.22 3.66
CA GLN A 122 -1.16 2.37 4.59
C GLN A 122 0.34 2.45 4.25
N ARG A 123 1.00 3.52 4.68
CA ARG A 123 2.45 3.63 4.68
C ARG A 123 2.96 2.71 5.78
N ARG A 124 3.28 1.46 5.43
CA ARG A 124 4.12 0.61 6.29
C ARG A 124 5.42 1.37 6.56
N PRO A 125 5.70 1.82 7.79
CA PRO A 125 6.98 2.46 8.05
C PRO A 125 8.06 1.37 7.95
N LEU A 126 8.85 1.40 6.88
CA LEU A 126 10.11 0.65 6.79
C LEU A 126 11.09 1.25 7.81
N LEU A 127 10.91 0.89 9.08
CA LEU A 127 11.64 1.41 10.23
C LEU A 127 12.97 0.66 10.51
N TRP A 128 13.53 -0.07 9.54
CA TRP A 128 14.69 -0.94 9.81
C TRP A 128 15.96 -0.72 8.96
N LEU A 129 16.03 0.32 8.11
CA LEU A 129 17.19 0.54 7.22
C LEU A 129 18.06 1.77 7.51
N SER A 130 17.95 2.41 8.69
CA SER A 130 18.68 3.66 8.98
C SER A 130 19.82 3.57 10.00
N THR A 131 20.46 2.41 10.24
CA THR A 131 21.54 2.34 11.25
C THR A 131 22.86 1.66 10.90
N PHE A 132 23.10 1.16 9.67
CA PHE A 132 24.40 0.54 9.33
C PHE A 132 25.30 1.35 8.37
N GLY A 133 25.04 2.63 8.17
CA GLY A 133 25.77 3.44 7.17
C GLY A 133 26.83 4.44 7.69
N ALA A 134 26.98 4.65 9.00
CA ALA A 134 27.71 5.83 9.52
C ALA A 134 29.01 5.55 10.31
N THR A 135 29.40 4.29 10.54
CA THR A 135 30.58 3.99 11.40
C THR A 135 31.89 3.74 10.65
N ALA A 136 31.91 3.72 9.31
CA ALA A 136 33.15 3.48 8.55
C ALA A 136 34.02 4.72 8.28
N MET A 137 33.61 5.93 8.69
CA MET A 137 34.31 7.18 8.32
C MET A 137 35.18 7.83 9.41
N LEU A 138 35.30 7.25 10.61
CA LEU A 138 36.05 7.85 11.73
C LEU A 138 37.35 7.13 12.15
N LEU A 139 37.84 6.16 11.38
CA LEU A 139 39.10 5.44 11.66
C LEU A 139 40.26 5.79 10.70
N GLY A 140 40.11 6.84 9.89
CA GLY A 140 41.06 7.21 8.83
C GLY A 140 42.00 8.39 9.11
N LEU A 141 42.10 8.91 10.33
CA LEU A 141 42.84 10.16 10.61
C LEU A 141 43.72 10.10 11.87
N GLN A 142 44.46 9.01 12.09
CA GLN A 142 45.57 9.00 13.07
C GLN A 142 46.80 8.25 12.58
N ARG A 143 47.28 8.56 11.38
CA ARG A 143 48.65 8.20 11.01
C ARG A 143 49.28 9.29 10.16
N THR A 144 49.87 10.27 10.84
CA THR A 144 51.18 10.87 10.51
C THR A 144 51.41 12.15 11.32
N ARG A 145 52.16 12.06 12.42
CA ARG A 145 53.30 12.97 12.66
C ARG A 145 54.37 12.26 13.47
N ARG A 146 55.50 12.04 12.77
CA ARG A 146 56.84 11.76 13.32
C ARG A 146 57.20 12.75 14.41
N ASN A 147 57.93 12.30 15.43
CA ASN A 147 59.06 13.08 15.92
C ASN A 147 60.18 12.18 16.44
N ARG A 148 61.35 12.39 15.81
CA ARG A 148 62.75 12.11 16.18
C ARG A 148 63.11 10.80 16.86
#